data_AF-R9AQ73-F1
#
_entry.id   AF-R9AQ73-F1
#
_cell.length_a   1.000
_cell.length_b   1.000
_cell.length_c   1.000
_cell.angle_alpha   90.00
_cell.angle_beta   90.00
_cell.angle_gamma   90.00
#
_symmetry.space_group_name_H-M   'P 1'
#
loop_
_entity.id
_entity.type
_entity.pdbx_description
1 polymer ?
#
loop_
_entity_poly.entity_id
_entity_poly.type
_entity_poly.pdbx_seq_one_letter_code
_entity_poly.pdbx_strand_id
1 'polypeptide(L)'
;MDLIEKFVKGQGKGGQAVNKTSNKVFLQHAPSGLSVECHATRSLTSNRSQARKLLQDKYNSIYNPSESKTIKKIEKLQKTKKNAAKKTKRKYASISHNDIEEV
;
A
#
# COMPACT_ATOMS: atom_id res chain seq x y z
N MET A 1 -10.05 16.32 -12.38
CA MET A 1 -9.70 15.85 -11.02
C MET A 1 -9.32 17.06 -10.23
N ASP A 2 -10.25 17.60 -9.46
CA ASP A 2 -10.04 18.82 -8.68
C ASP A 2 -9.15 18.51 -7.49
N LEU A 3 -7.86 18.81 -7.69
CA LEU A 3 -6.80 18.58 -6.73
C LEU A 3 -6.20 19.92 -6.34
N ILE A 4 -6.22 20.21 -5.04
CA ILE A 4 -5.57 21.38 -4.47
C ILE A 4 -4.19 20.93 -4.00
N GLU A 5 -3.14 21.44 -4.65
CA GLU A 5 -1.75 21.18 -4.26
C GLU A 5 -1.13 22.40 -3.57
N LYS A 6 -0.40 22.16 -2.47
CA LYS A 6 0.35 23.18 -1.74
C LYS A 6 1.74 22.64 -1.43
N PHE A 7 2.75 23.50 -1.55
CA PHE A 7 4.13 23.16 -1.21
C PHE A 7 4.51 23.80 0.11
N VAL A 8 4.91 22.97 1.06
CA VAL A 8 5.24 23.38 2.43
C VAL A 8 6.73 23.17 2.63
N LYS A 9 7.33 23.97 3.51
CA LYS A 9 8.70 23.72 3.98
C LYS A 9 8.72 22.47 4.85
N GLY A 10 9.83 21.73 4.79
CA GLY A 10 10.05 20.61 5.71
C GLY A 10 10.06 21.11 7.16
N GLN A 11 9.55 20.30 8.08
CA GLN A 11 9.60 20.56 9.52
C GLN A 11 10.32 19.39 10.21
N GLY A 12 11.12 19.68 11.23
CA GLY A 12 11.77 18.70 12.10
C GLY A 12 13.29 18.86 12.21
N LYS A 13 13.92 17.89 12.89
CA LYS A 13 15.38 17.75 13.05
C LYS A 13 16.04 17.43 11.69
N GLY A 14 16.15 18.44 10.85
CA GLY A 14 16.85 18.41 9.58
C GLY A 14 17.89 19.53 9.53
N GLY A 15 18.90 19.36 8.67
CA GLY A 15 19.89 20.41 8.42
C GLY A 15 19.27 21.62 7.71
N GLN A 16 20.11 22.62 7.44
CA GLN A 16 19.73 23.89 6.79
C GLN A 16 18.89 23.71 5.52
N ALA A 17 19.15 22.65 4.75
CA ALA A 17 18.45 22.34 3.51
C ALA A 17 16.95 22.05 3.71
N VAL A 18 16.56 21.36 4.80
CA VAL A 18 15.16 20.98 5.07
C VAL A 18 14.30 22.20 5.40
N ASN A 19 14.87 23.14 6.16
CA ASN A 19 14.17 24.37 6.58
C ASN A 19 14.00 25.37 5.43
N LYS A 20 14.90 25.35 4.44
CA LYS A 20 14.86 26.27 3.30
C LYS A 20 14.04 25.74 2.13
N THR A 21 14.03 24.42 1.91
CA THR A 21 13.42 23.83 0.73
C THR A 21 11.93 23.52 0.94
N SER A 22 11.08 23.97 0.02
CA SER A 22 9.64 23.68 -0.02
C SER A 22 9.34 22.43 -0.85
N ASN A 23 9.86 21.28 -0.42
CA ASN A 23 9.67 20.00 -1.11
C ASN A 23 8.58 19.11 -0.50
N LYS A 24 8.02 19.48 0.67
CA LYS A 24 6.88 18.78 1.27
C LYS A 24 5.62 19.11 0.48
N VAL A 25 4.92 18.08 0.00
CA VAL A 25 3.72 18.23 -0.80
C VAL A 25 2.50 17.96 0.08
N PHE A 26 1.60 18.93 0.16
CA PHE A 26 0.24 18.75 0.64
C PHE A 26 -0.67 18.63 -0.58
N LEU A 27 -1.47 17.58 -0.63
CA LEU A 27 -2.40 17.31 -1.73
C LEU A 27 -3.77 16.99 -1.17
N GLN A 28 -4.79 17.69 -1.66
CA GLN A 28 -6.18 17.50 -1.26
C GLN A 28 -7.06 17.29 -2.48
N HIS A 29 -7.96 16.30 -2.41
CA HIS A 29 -9.05 16.12 -3.36
C HIS A 29 -10.24 16.96 -2.92
N ALA A 30 -10.58 18.00 -3.69
CA ALA A 30 -11.65 18.93 -3.34
C ALA A 30 -13.03 18.26 -3.18
N PRO A 31 -13.48 17.35 -4.06
CA PRO A 31 -14.80 16.73 -3.98
C PRO A 31 -14.97 15.82 -2.75
N SER A 32 -13.94 15.03 -2.43
CA SER A 32 -14.03 14.04 -1.34
C SER A 32 -13.48 14.53 -0.01
N GLY A 33 -12.92 15.75 0.04
CA GLY A 33 -12.28 16.32 1.23
C GLY A 33 -11.03 15.57 1.72
N LEU A 34 -10.53 14.57 0.97
CA LEU A 34 -9.39 13.75 1.40
C LEU A 34 -8.09 14.53 1.19
N SER A 35 -7.28 14.59 2.22
CA SER A 35 -5.95 15.18 2.18
C SER A 35 -4.86 14.17 2.53
N VAL A 36 -3.67 14.40 1.96
CA VAL A 36 -2.43 13.68 2.27
C VAL A 36 -1.24 14.64 2.25
N GLU A 37 -0.25 14.35 3.09
CA GLU A 37 1.03 15.04 3.11
C GLU A 37 2.16 14.06 2.79
N CYS A 38 3.13 14.49 1.98
CA CYS A 38 4.27 13.67 1.61
C CYS A 38 5.59 14.46 1.70
N HIS A 39 6.53 13.95 2.49
CA HIS A 39 7.91 14.43 2.59
C HIS A 39 8.86 13.23 2.71
N ALA A 40 8.96 12.44 1.64
CA ALA A 40 9.75 11.21 1.62
C ALA A 40 11.17 11.44 1.06
N THR A 41 11.31 12.31 0.06
CA THR A 41 12.58 12.53 -0.63
C THR A 41 12.90 14.02 -0.71
N ARG A 42 14.16 14.35 -1.04
CA ARG A 42 14.56 15.74 -1.31
C ARG A 42 13.92 16.34 -2.57
N SER A 43 13.43 15.49 -3.49
CA SER A 43 12.89 15.90 -4.79
C SER A 43 11.38 16.15 -4.73
N LEU A 44 10.97 17.33 -5.18
CA LEU A 44 9.57 17.73 -5.24
C LEU A 44 8.75 16.82 -6.16
N THR A 45 9.28 16.52 -7.36
CA THR A 45 8.58 15.70 -8.37
C THR A 45 8.30 14.29 -7.86
N SER A 46 9.28 13.69 -7.18
CA SER A 46 9.11 12.38 -6.53
C SER A 46 8.04 12.45 -5.45
N ASN A 47 8.09 13.45 -4.58
CA ASN A 47 7.09 13.63 -3.51
C ASN A 47 5.68 13.86 -4.08
N ARG A 48 5.55 14.58 -5.21
CA ARG A 48 4.27 14.81 -5.90
C ARG A 48 3.68 13.53 -6.49
N SER A 49 4.51 12.69 -7.10
CA SER A 49 4.08 11.38 -7.61
C SER A 49 3.63 10.46 -6.47
N GLN A 50 4.41 10.43 -5.39
CA GLN A 50 4.08 9.65 -4.20
C GLN A 50 2.80 10.15 -3.51
N ALA A 51 2.61 11.47 -3.36
CA ALA A 51 1.41 12.06 -2.80
C ALA A 51 0.16 11.67 -3.59
N ARG A 52 0.21 11.69 -4.94
CA ARG A 52 -0.90 11.23 -5.78
C ARG A 52 -1.22 9.75 -5.57
N LYS A 53 -0.19 8.90 -5.50
CA LYS A 53 -0.38 7.46 -5.23
C LYS A 53 -1.01 7.22 -3.86
N LEU A 54 -0.54 7.92 -2.83
CA LEU A 54 -1.08 7.84 -1.48
C LEU A 54 -2.55 8.31 -1.42
N LEU A 55 -2.87 9.41 -2.10
CA LEU A 55 -4.23 9.92 -2.16
C LEU A 55 -5.17 8.94 -2.86
N GLN A 56 -4.72 8.35 -3.98
CA GLN A 56 -5.48 7.33 -4.70
C GLN A 56 -5.68 6.07 -3.86
N ASP A 57 -4.64 5.59 -3.19
CA ASP A 57 -4.73 4.41 -2.32
C ASP A 57 -5.68 4.68 -1.12
N LYS A 58 -5.64 5.89 -0.54
CA LYS A 58 -6.57 6.34 0.52
C LYS A 58 -8.01 6.44 0.02
N TYR A 59 -8.22 7.01 -1.17
CA TYR A 59 -9.53 7.08 -1.81
C TYR A 59 -10.10 5.68 -2.06
N ASN A 60 -9.31 4.80 -2.67
CA ASN A 60 -9.74 3.42 -2.94
C ASN A 60 -10.04 2.66 -1.65
N SER A 61 -9.27 2.88 -0.59
CA SER A 61 -9.55 2.22 0.70
C SER A 61 -10.92 2.59 1.29
N ILE A 62 -11.44 3.78 0.99
CA ILE A 62 -12.70 4.27 1.56
C ILE A 62 -13.87 4.00 0.61
N TYR A 63 -13.71 4.34 -0.67
CA TYR A 63 -14.79 4.32 -1.65
C TYR A 63 -14.83 3.02 -2.48
N ASN A 64 -13.67 2.42 -2.77
CA ASN A 64 -13.56 1.24 -3.65
C ASN A 64 -12.66 0.15 -3.03
N PRO A 65 -13.06 -0.46 -1.89
CA PRO A 65 -12.21 -1.40 -1.17
C PRO A 65 -11.82 -2.63 -2.01
N SER A 66 -12.68 -3.04 -2.96
CA SER A 66 -12.39 -4.11 -3.93
C SER A 66 -11.18 -3.83 -4.82
N GLU A 67 -10.87 -2.56 -5.10
CA GLU A 67 -9.75 -2.17 -5.95
C GLU A 67 -8.46 -1.87 -5.18
N SER A 68 -8.54 -1.78 -3.85
CA SER A 68 -7.40 -1.46 -3.00
C SER A 68 -6.27 -2.47 -3.18
N LYS A 69 -5.09 -1.98 -3.55
CA LYS A 69 -3.89 -2.82 -3.74
C LYS A 69 -3.52 -3.58 -2.48
N THR A 70 -3.76 -3.00 -1.31
CA THR A 70 -3.51 -3.61 -0.02
C THR A 70 -4.40 -4.83 0.20
N ILE A 71 -5.71 -4.68 -0.07
CA ILE A 71 -6.69 -5.77 0.07
C ILE A 71 -6.36 -6.90 -0.92
N LYS A 72 -6.12 -6.58 -2.19
CA LYS A 72 -5.69 -7.57 -3.21
C LYS A 72 -4.42 -8.32 -2.80
N LYS A 73 -3.45 -7.63 -2.18
CA LYS A 73 -2.22 -8.26 -1.70
C LYS A 73 -2.47 -9.20 -0.52
N ILE A 74 -3.33 -8.80 0.42
CA ILE A 74 -3.75 -9.64 1.55
C ILE A 74 -4.49 -10.88 1.05
N GLU A 75 -5.45 -10.73 0.14
CA GLU A 75 -6.18 -11.85 -0.45
C GLU A 75 -5.26 -12.83 -1.17
N LYS A 76 -4.29 -12.31 -1.95
CA LYS A 76 -3.30 -13.14 -2.63
C LYS A 76 -2.48 -13.95 -1.63
N LEU A 77 -2.00 -13.31 -0.55
CA LEU A 77 -1.24 -13.98 0.52
C LEU A 77 -2.07 -15.05 1.24
N GLN A 78 -3.35 -14.77 1.51
CA GLN A 78 -4.25 -15.76 2.11
C GLN A 78 -4.49 -16.94 1.16
N LYS A 79 -4.70 -16.69 -0.13
CA LYS A 79 -4.88 -17.75 -1.15
C LYS A 79 -3.63 -18.63 -1.27
N THR A 80 -2.44 -18.04 -1.28
CA THR A 80 -1.18 -18.80 -1.32
C THR A 80 -1.01 -19.67 -0.07
N LYS A 81 -1.32 -19.15 1.13
CA LYS A 81 -1.29 -19.93 2.39
C LYS A 81 -2.30 -21.08 2.38
N LYS A 82 -3.54 -20.84 1.95
CA LYS A 82 -4.60 -21.87 1.82
C LYS A 82 -4.18 -22.97 0.85
N ASN A 83 -3.61 -22.61 -0.30
CA ASN A 83 -3.13 -23.58 -1.29
C ASN A 83 -1.98 -24.43 -0.76
N ALA A 84 -1.03 -23.82 -0.04
CA ALA A 84 0.07 -24.54 0.60
C ALA A 84 -0.46 -25.57 1.62
N ALA A 85 -1.36 -25.14 2.52
CA ALA A 85 -1.98 -26.04 3.51
C ALA A 85 -2.75 -27.20 2.83
N LYS A 86 -3.50 -26.93 1.76
CA LYS A 86 -4.21 -27.96 0.99
C LYS A 86 -3.25 -28.96 0.34
N LYS A 87 -2.13 -28.50 -0.20
CA LYS A 87 -1.08 -29.36 -0.79
C LYS A 87 -0.47 -30.27 0.28
N THR A 88 -0.12 -29.72 1.44
CA THR A 88 0.43 -30.47 2.57
C THR A 88 -0.55 -31.54 3.06
N LYS A 89 -1.83 -31.19 3.27
CA LYS A 89 -2.88 -32.14 3.68
C LYS A 89 -3.03 -33.29 2.69
N ARG A 90 -3.04 -33.01 1.38
CA ARG A 90 -3.12 -34.03 0.32
C ARG A 90 -1.92 -34.98 0.33
N LYS A 91 -0.71 -34.46 0.52
CA LYS A 91 0.52 -35.27 0.58
C LYS A 91 0.46 -36.29 1.73
N TYR A 92 0.09 -35.86 2.93
CA TYR A 92 0.00 -36.77 4.08
C TYR A 92 -1.18 -37.73 3.98
N ALA A 93 -2.31 -37.32 3.39
CA ALA A 93 -3.44 -38.21 3.13
C ALA A 93 -3.12 -39.32 2.12
N SER A 94 -2.32 -39.04 1.08
CA SER A 94 -1.89 -40.08 0.13
C SER A 94 -0.87 -41.05 0.74
N ILE A 95 0.01 -40.57 1.63
CA ILE A 95 0.95 -41.43 2.36
C ILE A 95 0.18 -42.39 3.26
N SER A 96 -0.77 -41.89 4.06
CA SER A 96 -1.56 -42.74 4.96
C SER A 96 -2.44 -43.77 4.25
N HIS A 97 -2.77 -43.57 2.96
CA HIS A 97 -3.55 -44.55 2.19
C HIS A 97 -2.66 -45.69 1.68
N ASN A 98 -1.44 -45.35 1.26
CA ASN A 98 -0.47 -46.33 0.75
C ASN A 98 0.10 -47.22 1.87
N ASP A 99 0.22 -46.69 3.09
CA ASP A 99 0.67 -47.45 4.27
C ASP A 99 -0.37 -48.48 4.77
N ILE A 100 -1.64 -48.38 4.35
CA ILE A 100 -2.73 -49.28 4.74
C ILE A 100 -2.89 -50.46 3.75
N GLU A 101 -2.48 -50.28 2.49
CA GLU A 101 -2.57 -51.33 1.46
C GLU A 101 -1.38 -52.32 1.46
N GLU A 102 -0.34 -52.06 2.26
CA GLU A 102 0.88 -52.90 2.34
C GLU A 102 0.92 -53.86 3.56
N VAL A 103 -0.18 -54.05 4.29
CA VAL A 103 -0.32 -54.99 5.44
C VAL A 103 -1.27 -56.13 5.14
#